data_AF-A0A0Q5AT01-F1
#
_entry.id   AF-A0A0Q5AT01-F1
#
_cell.length_a   1.000
_cell.length_b   1.000
_cell.length_c   1.000
_cell.angle_alpha   90.00
_cell.angle_beta   90.00
_cell.angle_gamma   90.00
#
_symmetry.space_group_name_H-M   'P 1'
#
loop_
_entity.id
_entity.type
_entity.pdbx_description
1 polymer ?
#
loop_
_entity_poly.entity_id
_entity_poly.type
_entity_poly.pdbx_seq_one_letter_code
_entity_poly.pdbx_strand_id
1 'polypeptide(L)'
;MPSTRRPAEKKRRTVPLQALVWSSVGALTVGSLLGTGTTGAGRGDLQDQLDSTAEQLVESQDVLAEQQEQLASAVSDLAEATSSSAGLQSRIDALTTEASTSAATIASRDTRIAELESAAAAATAAAVEAAQVVAVPAPAPAAPAAAAPAPAAASAYYENCTAVRAAGAAPIRTGDPGYSRKLDRDGDGIACE
;
A
#
# COMPACT_ATOMS: atom_id res chain seq x y z
N MET A 1 1.42 25.30 20.27
CA MET A 1 2.53 26.16 19.80
C MET A 1 3.86 25.56 20.26
N PRO A 2 4.63 24.88 19.39
CA PRO A 2 5.97 24.41 19.76
C PRO A 2 7.01 25.50 19.48
N SER A 3 7.78 25.83 20.51
CA SER A 3 8.84 26.83 20.51
C SER A 3 10.14 26.22 19.97
N THR A 4 10.58 26.63 18.78
CA THR A 4 11.84 26.21 18.18
C THR A 4 12.98 27.09 18.72
N ARG A 5 13.83 26.55 19.60
CA ARG A 5 15.14 27.16 19.91
C ARG A 5 16.12 26.83 18.78
N ARG A 6 16.63 27.84 18.10
CA ARG A 6 17.76 27.71 17.15
C ARG A 6 19.05 27.44 17.92
N PRO A 7 19.87 26.43 17.55
CA PRO A 7 21.22 26.31 18.09
C PRO A 7 22.16 27.36 17.46
N ALA A 8 23.03 27.93 18.29
CA ALA A 8 24.00 28.95 17.91
C ALA A 8 25.07 28.37 16.97
N GLU A 9 25.27 29.05 15.85
CA GLU A 9 26.23 28.73 14.80
C GLU A 9 27.66 29.07 15.26
N LYS A 10 28.40 28.06 15.73
CA LYS A 10 29.83 28.21 16.06
C LYS A 10 30.63 28.28 14.76
N LYS A 11 31.13 29.48 14.44
CA LYS A 11 32.06 29.77 13.33
C LYS A 11 33.33 28.91 13.50
N ARG A 12 33.39 27.74 12.86
CA ARG A 12 34.60 26.90 12.82
C ARG A 12 35.61 27.57 11.90
N ARG A 13 36.74 27.98 12.45
CA ARG A 13 37.88 28.47 11.66
C ARG A 13 38.51 27.28 10.96
N THR A 14 38.20 27.10 9.68
CA THR A 14 38.85 26.11 8.82
C THR A 14 40.22 26.66 8.44
N VAL A 15 41.27 26.14 9.06
CA VAL A 15 42.64 26.35 8.57
C VAL A 15 42.82 25.42 7.37
N PRO A 16 43.16 25.92 6.18
CA PRO A 16 43.33 25.07 5.01
C PRO A 16 44.50 24.11 5.27
N LEU A 17 44.24 22.80 5.18
CA LEU A 17 45.24 21.73 5.31
C LEU A 17 46.51 21.99 4.47
N GLN A 18 46.36 22.67 3.34
CA GLN A 18 47.44 23.11 2.46
C GLN A 18 48.47 24.01 3.17
N ALA A 19 48.05 24.89 4.08
CA ALA A 19 48.95 25.80 4.80
C ALA A 19 49.81 25.07 5.86
N LEU A 20 49.29 23.99 6.44
CA LEU A 20 50.05 23.14 7.38
C LEU A 20 51.10 22.29 6.66
N VAL A 21 50.77 21.76 5.48
CA VAL A 21 51.68 20.92 4.68
C VAL A 21 52.84 21.72 4.09
N TRP A 22 52.63 22.98 3.69
CA TRP A 22 53.73 23.81 3.16
C TRP A 22 54.70 24.27 4.25
N SER A 23 54.21 24.42 5.49
CA SER A 23 55.06 24.83 6.61
C SER A 23 56.02 23.72 7.07
N SER A 24 55.67 22.45 6.89
CA SER A 24 56.56 21.32 7.23
C SER A 24 57.64 21.08 6.17
N VAL A 25 57.33 21.26 4.87
CA VAL A 25 58.32 21.13 3.78
C VAL A 25 59.39 22.22 3.84
N GLY A 26 59.03 23.45 4.24
CA GLY A 26 60.00 24.54 4.44
C GLY A 26 61.00 24.30 5.58
N ALA A 27 60.59 23.60 6.64
CA ALA A 27 61.46 23.31 7.78
C ALA A 27 62.52 22.22 7.45
N LEU A 28 62.19 21.24 6.60
CA LEU A 28 63.12 20.18 6.21
C LEU A 28 64.28 20.70 5.34
N THR A 29 64.04 21.70 4.48
CA THR A 29 65.06 22.21 3.56
C THR A 29 66.11 23.11 4.23
N VAL A 30 65.77 23.76 5.35
CA VAL A 30 66.69 24.64 6.09
C VAL A 30 67.63 23.84 7.03
N GLY A 31 67.22 22.65 7.46
CA GLY A 31 68.04 21.79 8.33
C GLY A 31 69.28 21.18 7.68
N SER A 32 69.34 21.11 6.34
CA SER A 32 70.42 20.42 5.61
C SER A 32 71.68 21.25 5.35
N LEU A 33 71.70 22.56 5.64
CA LEU A 33 72.81 23.44 5.26
C LEU A 33 73.88 23.70 6.35
N LEU A 34 73.73 23.22 7.58
CA LEU A 34 74.72 23.46 8.66
C LEU A 34 75.35 22.21 9.29
N GLY A 35 75.27 21.04 8.66
CA GLY A 35 75.93 19.82 9.12
C GLY A 35 77.42 19.74 8.71
N THR A 36 78.31 20.37 9.47
CA THR A 36 79.77 20.18 9.35
C THR A 36 80.21 18.83 9.94
N GLY A 37 80.79 17.96 9.10
CA GLY A 37 81.85 17.00 9.44
C GLY A 37 81.50 15.82 10.36
N THR A 38 81.13 14.67 9.78
CA THR A 38 81.31 13.36 10.43
C THR A 38 81.93 12.36 9.45
N THR A 39 82.84 11.55 9.98
CA THR A 39 83.59 10.47 9.33
C THR A 39 82.66 9.43 8.69
N GLY A 40 83.10 8.77 7.61
CA GLY A 40 82.33 7.92 6.68
C GLY A 40 81.42 6.79 7.22
N ALA A 41 81.28 6.61 8.53
CA ALA A 41 80.31 5.71 9.15
C ALA A 41 78.87 6.28 9.16
N GLY A 42 78.68 7.60 9.23
CA GLY A 42 77.34 8.22 9.26
C GLY A 42 76.64 8.34 7.90
N ARG A 43 77.38 8.15 6.80
CA ARG A 43 76.82 8.19 5.43
C ARG A 43 76.01 6.94 5.10
N GLY A 44 76.45 5.76 5.59
CA GLY A 44 75.72 4.51 5.42
C GLY A 44 74.36 4.54 6.12
N ASP A 45 74.33 4.96 7.39
CA ASP A 45 73.11 5.08 8.18
C ASP A 45 72.06 6.03 7.55
N LEU A 46 72.52 7.15 6.98
CA LEU A 46 71.66 8.06 6.23
C LEU A 46 71.14 7.45 4.91
N GLN A 47 71.95 6.65 4.23
CA GLN A 47 71.54 5.93 3.03
C GLN A 47 70.48 4.87 3.39
N ASP A 48 70.68 4.12 4.47
CA ASP A 48 69.73 3.11 4.97
C ASP A 48 68.39 3.74 5.38
N GLN A 49 68.41 4.94 5.99
CA GLN A 49 67.19 5.69 6.28
C GLN A 49 66.47 6.18 5.02
N LEU A 50 67.21 6.61 3.99
CA LEU A 50 66.64 7.01 2.71
C LEU A 50 65.98 5.82 2.00
N ASP A 51 66.61 4.65 2.03
CA ASP A 51 66.06 3.44 1.42
C ASP A 51 64.79 2.98 2.17
N SER A 52 64.81 2.95 3.52
CA SER A 52 63.63 2.62 4.31
C SER A 52 62.47 3.61 4.14
N THR A 53 62.77 4.91 4.03
CA THR A 53 61.73 5.93 3.78
C THR A 53 61.19 5.86 2.36
N ALA A 54 62.01 5.50 1.37
CA ALA A 54 61.55 5.25 0.01
C ALA A 54 60.59 4.05 -0.04
N GLU A 55 60.89 2.95 0.66
CA GLU A 55 59.97 1.81 0.78
C GLU A 55 58.64 2.19 1.45
N GLN A 56 58.68 2.93 2.56
CA GLN A 56 57.46 3.43 3.23
C GLN A 56 56.63 4.36 2.33
N LEU A 57 57.30 5.16 1.49
CA LEU A 57 56.61 6.04 0.55
C LEU A 57 55.92 5.25 -0.58
N VAL A 58 56.49 4.12 -1.00
CA VAL A 58 55.85 3.23 -1.98
C VAL A 58 54.66 2.52 -1.33
N GLU A 59 54.83 1.95 -0.14
CA GLU A 59 53.74 1.27 0.59
C GLU A 59 52.56 2.22 0.88
N SER A 60 52.85 3.47 1.28
CA SER A 60 51.79 4.47 1.49
C SER A 60 51.11 4.93 0.19
N GLN A 61 51.82 4.93 -0.95
CA GLN A 61 51.20 5.20 -2.25
C GLN A 61 50.27 4.07 -2.70
N ASP A 62 50.65 2.81 -2.45
CA ASP A 62 49.81 1.65 -2.75
C ASP A 62 48.51 1.67 -1.92
N VAL A 63 48.62 1.94 -0.61
CA VAL A 63 47.43 2.11 0.26
C VAL A 63 46.54 3.26 -0.23
N LEU A 64 47.11 4.38 -0.68
CA LEU A 64 46.32 5.49 -1.21
C LEU A 64 45.61 5.11 -2.51
N ALA A 65 46.22 4.30 -3.38
CA ALA A 65 45.59 3.81 -4.59
C ALA A 65 44.39 2.90 -4.27
N GLU A 66 44.55 1.96 -3.33
CA GLU A 66 43.44 1.12 -2.85
C GLU A 66 42.30 1.95 -2.26
N GLN A 67 42.62 2.98 -1.47
CA GLN A 67 41.63 3.88 -0.90
C GLN A 67 40.88 4.69 -1.96
N GLN A 68 41.56 5.10 -3.04
CA GLN A 68 40.92 5.79 -4.16
C GLN A 68 39.94 4.87 -4.90
N GLU A 69 40.28 3.60 -5.08
CA GLU A 69 39.39 2.61 -5.69
C GLU A 69 38.16 2.34 -4.81
N GLN A 70 38.36 2.16 -3.50
CA GLN A 70 37.25 2.02 -2.55
C GLN A 70 36.32 3.24 -2.54
N LEU A 71 36.89 4.45 -2.58
CA LEU A 71 36.11 5.68 -2.67
C LEU A 71 35.29 5.74 -3.97
N ALA A 72 35.88 5.34 -5.10
CA ALA A 72 35.19 5.31 -6.39
C ALA A 72 34.01 4.33 -6.37
N SER A 73 34.19 3.13 -5.80
CA SER A 73 33.10 2.16 -5.60
C SER A 73 32.00 2.73 -4.71
N ALA A 74 32.36 3.30 -3.56
CA ALA A 74 31.38 3.86 -2.62
C ALA A 74 30.56 5.03 -3.22
N VAL A 75 31.18 5.83 -4.10
CA VAL A 75 30.48 6.90 -4.83
C VAL A 75 29.48 6.32 -5.85
N SER A 76 29.83 5.21 -6.51
CA SER A 76 28.90 4.50 -7.40
C SER A 76 27.69 3.96 -6.63
N ASP A 77 27.93 3.28 -5.50
CA ASP A 77 26.87 2.75 -4.65
C ASP A 77 25.95 3.86 -4.12
N LEU A 78 26.52 5.02 -3.76
CA LEU A 78 25.75 6.18 -3.35
C LEU A 78 24.88 6.73 -4.50
N ALA A 79 25.37 6.73 -5.74
CA ALA A 79 24.59 7.14 -6.90
C ALA A 79 23.41 6.18 -7.17
N GLU A 80 23.60 4.87 -7.01
CA GLU A 80 22.52 3.89 -7.09
C GLU A 80 21.49 4.06 -5.97
N ALA A 81 21.95 4.27 -4.73
CA ALA A 81 21.09 4.52 -3.58
C ALA A 81 20.26 5.80 -3.72
N THR A 82 20.85 6.88 -4.28
CA THR A 82 20.11 8.12 -4.57
C THR A 82 19.09 7.95 -5.69
N SER A 83 19.38 7.15 -6.70
CA SER A 83 18.42 6.80 -7.76
C SER A 83 17.25 5.96 -7.21
N SER A 84 17.56 5.00 -6.33
CA SER A 84 16.55 4.18 -5.63
C SER A 84 15.65 5.03 -4.72
N SER A 85 16.22 5.96 -3.95
CA SER A 85 15.45 6.83 -3.07
C SER A 85 14.54 7.79 -3.83
N ALA A 86 15.00 8.33 -4.98
CA ALA A 86 14.16 9.13 -5.88
C ALA A 86 12.99 8.31 -6.45
N GLY A 87 13.23 7.04 -6.82
CA GLY A 87 12.19 6.11 -7.26
C GLY A 87 11.15 5.84 -6.16
N LEU A 88 11.58 5.65 -4.91
CA LEU A 88 10.68 5.48 -3.77
C LEU A 88 9.85 6.74 -3.50
N GLN A 89 10.44 7.94 -3.61
CA GLN A 89 9.72 9.20 -3.45
C GLN A 89 8.62 9.36 -4.50
N SER A 90 8.91 9.05 -5.77
CA SER A 90 7.88 9.07 -6.82
C SER A 90 6.72 8.10 -6.54
N ARG A 91 7.00 6.91 -5.98
CA ARG A 91 5.95 5.96 -5.56
C ARG A 91 5.11 6.49 -4.40
N ILE A 92 5.73 7.16 -3.43
CA ILE A 92 5.02 7.80 -2.30
C ILE A 92 4.08 8.90 -2.82
N ASP A 93 4.55 9.74 -3.75
CA ASP A 93 3.74 10.82 -4.33
C ASP A 93 2.55 10.27 -5.13
N ALA A 94 2.77 9.20 -5.89
CA ALA A 94 1.72 8.51 -6.62
C ALA A 94 0.65 7.92 -5.68
N LEU A 95 1.07 7.20 -4.63
CA LEU A 95 0.16 6.63 -3.63
C LEU A 95 -0.61 7.72 -2.86
N THR A 96 0.03 8.85 -2.58
CA THR A 96 -0.62 9.98 -1.92
C THR A 96 -1.71 10.58 -2.81
N THR A 97 -1.44 10.70 -4.12
CA THR A 97 -2.42 11.16 -5.10
C THR A 97 -3.60 10.19 -5.23
N GLU A 98 -3.32 8.88 -5.30
CA GLU A 98 -4.34 7.84 -5.34
C GLU A 98 -5.22 7.83 -4.07
N ALA A 99 -4.60 8.00 -2.89
CA ALA A 99 -5.31 8.10 -1.62
C ALA A 99 -6.24 9.32 -1.59
N SER A 100 -5.78 10.48 -2.07
CA SER A 100 -6.61 11.69 -2.16
C SER A 100 -7.80 11.52 -3.11
N THR A 101 -7.61 10.82 -4.23
CA THR A 101 -8.67 10.51 -5.20
C THR A 101 -9.69 9.53 -4.61
N SER A 102 -9.21 8.52 -3.90
CA SER A 102 -10.06 7.56 -3.19
C SER A 102 -10.89 8.25 -2.12
N ALA A 103 -10.31 9.17 -1.35
CA ALA A 103 -11.02 9.95 -0.34
C ALA A 103 -12.12 10.84 -0.96
N ALA A 104 -11.84 11.52 -2.08
CA ALA A 104 -12.85 12.30 -2.80
C ALA A 104 -14.00 11.42 -3.33
N THR A 105 -13.68 10.22 -3.82
CA THR A 105 -14.67 9.24 -4.27
C THR A 105 -15.56 8.79 -3.12
N ILE A 106 -14.99 8.49 -1.96
CA ILE A 106 -15.75 8.11 -0.75
C ILE A 106 -16.70 9.25 -0.36
N ALA A 107 -16.21 10.49 -0.27
CA ALA A 107 -17.03 11.64 0.08
C ALA A 107 -18.21 11.83 -0.91
N SER A 108 -17.98 11.65 -2.21
CA SER A 108 -19.06 11.70 -3.22
C SER A 108 -20.07 10.56 -3.09
N ARG A 109 -19.64 9.38 -2.63
CA ARG A 109 -20.55 8.26 -2.39
C ARG A 109 -21.39 8.49 -1.14
N ASP A 110 -20.80 9.05 -0.09
CA ASP A 110 -21.50 9.40 1.14
C ASP A 110 -22.61 10.43 0.88
N THR A 111 -22.34 11.46 0.08
CA THR A 111 -23.38 12.42 -0.32
C THR A 111 -24.50 11.74 -1.10
N ARG A 112 -24.16 10.81 -2.01
CA ARG A 112 -25.16 10.08 -2.80
C ARG A 112 -26.01 9.15 -1.94
N ILE A 113 -25.43 8.52 -0.93
CA ILE A 113 -26.17 7.68 0.03
C ILE A 113 -27.16 8.56 0.79
N ALA A 114 -26.73 9.72 1.31
CA ALA A 114 -27.62 10.64 2.02
C ALA A 114 -28.79 11.14 1.15
N GLU A 115 -28.53 11.44 -0.14
CA GLU A 115 -29.57 11.80 -1.11
C GLU A 115 -30.57 10.65 -1.32
N LEU A 116 -30.07 9.42 -1.47
CA LEU A 116 -30.92 8.24 -1.67
C LEU A 116 -31.75 7.91 -0.43
N GLU A 117 -31.18 8.07 0.77
CA GLU A 117 -31.91 7.90 2.03
C GLU A 117 -33.02 8.95 2.17
N SER A 118 -32.74 10.21 1.85
CA SER A 118 -33.75 11.28 1.84
C SER A 118 -34.86 11.03 0.81
N ALA A 119 -34.49 10.59 -0.40
CA ALA A 119 -35.45 10.25 -1.45
C ALA A 119 -36.30 9.04 -1.07
N ALA A 120 -35.71 8.01 -0.44
CA ALA A 120 -36.44 6.85 0.06
C ALA A 120 -37.44 7.24 1.16
N ALA A 121 -37.04 8.12 2.08
CA ALA A 121 -37.93 8.66 3.12
C ALA A 121 -39.09 9.49 2.52
N ALA A 122 -38.82 10.31 1.50
CA ALA A 122 -39.85 11.06 0.80
C ALA A 122 -40.82 10.14 0.03
N ALA A 123 -40.31 9.10 -0.61
CA ALA A 123 -41.13 8.12 -1.33
C ALA A 123 -42.04 7.32 -0.39
N THR A 124 -41.55 6.91 0.79
CA THR A 124 -42.38 6.25 1.79
C THR A 124 -43.45 7.18 2.35
N ALA A 125 -43.13 8.45 2.62
CA ALA A 125 -44.11 9.45 3.04
C ALA A 125 -45.21 9.66 1.99
N ALA A 126 -44.83 9.83 0.71
CA ALA A 126 -45.79 9.99 -0.38
C ALA A 126 -46.67 8.76 -0.57
N ALA A 127 -46.13 7.55 -0.40
CA ALA A 127 -46.91 6.31 -0.46
C ALA A 127 -47.95 6.21 0.68
N VAL A 128 -47.57 6.63 1.90
CA VAL A 128 -48.49 6.68 3.04
C VAL A 128 -49.62 7.70 2.80
N GLU A 129 -49.30 8.88 2.26
CA GLU A 129 -50.30 9.90 1.94
C GLU A 129 -51.24 9.43 0.83
N ALA A 130 -50.71 8.83 -0.25
CA ALA A 130 -51.50 8.25 -1.33
C ALA A 130 -52.47 7.15 -0.83
N ALA A 131 -52.05 6.33 0.13
CA ALA A 131 -52.91 5.30 0.71
C ALA A 131 -54.09 5.88 1.52
N GLN A 132 -53.93 7.05 2.13
CA GLN A 132 -55.01 7.71 2.89
C GLN A 132 -56.09 8.29 1.98
N VAL A 133 -55.75 8.76 0.77
CA VAL A 133 -56.72 9.35 -0.17
C VAL A 133 -57.60 8.30 -0.87
N VAL A 134 -57.18 7.03 -0.90
CA VAL A 134 -57.95 5.91 -1.48
C VAL A 134 -58.95 5.32 -0.48
N ALA A 135 -58.94 5.77 0.79
CA ALA A 135 -59.92 5.37 1.80
C ALA A 135 -61.29 6.05 1.62
N VAL A 136 -61.88 5.99 0.41
CA VAL A 136 -63.34 6.06 0.29
C VAL A 136 -63.84 4.68 0.69
N PRO A 137 -64.72 4.54 1.71
CA PRO A 137 -65.36 3.27 1.96
C PRO A 137 -66.13 2.90 0.70
N ALA A 138 -65.68 1.86 -0.01
CA ALA A 138 -66.51 1.22 -1.01
C ALA A 138 -67.87 0.94 -0.35
N PRO A 139 -69.00 1.23 -1.01
CA PRO A 139 -70.29 0.79 -0.49
C PRO A 139 -70.18 -0.71 -0.19
N ALA A 140 -70.57 -1.09 1.02
CA ALA A 140 -70.45 -2.45 1.50
C ALA A 140 -70.93 -3.41 0.40
N PRO A 141 -70.10 -4.33 -0.09
CA PRO A 141 -70.59 -5.36 -1.00
C PRO A 141 -71.71 -6.08 -0.26
N ALA A 142 -72.89 -6.16 -0.90
CA ALA A 142 -73.96 -7.01 -0.44
C ALA A 142 -73.36 -8.39 -0.13
N ALA A 143 -73.67 -8.93 1.05
CA ALA A 143 -73.09 -10.14 1.58
C ALA A 143 -72.95 -11.20 0.47
N PRO A 144 -71.73 -11.73 0.22
CA PRO A 144 -71.61 -12.83 -0.71
C PRO A 144 -72.45 -13.98 -0.15
N ALA A 145 -73.39 -14.46 -0.95
CA ALA A 145 -74.03 -15.74 -0.69
C ALA A 145 -72.92 -16.76 -0.42
N ALA A 146 -73.09 -17.56 0.64
CA ALA A 146 -72.13 -18.55 1.10
C ALA A 146 -71.54 -19.30 -0.11
N ALA A 147 -70.26 -19.06 -0.40
CA ALA A 147 -69.54 -19.85 -1.36
C ALA A 147 -69.54 -21.30 -0.82
N ALA A 148 -70.06 -22.21 -1.65
CA ALA A 148 -69.96 -23.64 -1.42
C ALA A 148 -68.49 -24.01 -1.09
N PRO A 149 -68.25 -25.02 -0.24
CA PRO A 149 -66.90 -25.43 0.11
C PRO A 149 -66.09 -25.67 -1.15
N ALA A 150 -64.88 -25.08 -1.22
CA ALA A 150 -63.95 -25.34 -2.30
C ALA A 150 -63.75 -26.87 -2.42
N PRO A 151 -63.78 -27.44 -3.65
CA PRO A 151 -63.59 -28.87 -3.83
C PRO A 151 -62.26 -29.27 -3.21
N ALA A 152 -62.28 -30.28 -2.34
CA ALA A 152 -61.09 -30.85 -1.75
C ALA A 152 -60.07 -31.13 -2.86
N ALA A 153 -58.83 -30.64 -2.69
CA ALA A 153 -57.76 -30.86 -3.64
C ALA A 153 -57.64 -32.36 -3.91
N ALA A 154 -57.96 -32.78 -5.13
CA ALA A 154 -57.78 -34.16 -5.53
C ALA A 154 -56.30 -34.51 -5.36
N SER A 155 -56.03 -35.56 -4.60
CA SER A 155 -54.68 -36.08 -4.40
C SER A 155 -54.15 -36.58 -5.74
N ALA A 156 -53.40 -35.75 -6.46
CA ALA A 156 -52.57 -36.23 -7.55
C ALA A 156 -51.50 -37.15 -6.96
N TYR A 157 -51.09 -38.20 -7.68
CA TYR A 157 -49.98 -39.06 -7.30
C TYR A 157 -49.06 -39.20 -8.50
N TYR A 158 -47.78 -38.89 -8.30
CA TYR A 158 -46.75 -39.02 -9.33
C TYR A 158 -45.74 -40.08 -8.91
N GLU A 159 -45.46 -41.02 -9.80
CA GLU A 159 -44.49 -42.09 -9.56
C GLU A 159 -43.04 -41.55 -9.57
N ASN A 160 -42.76 -40.56 -10.42
CA ASN A 160 -41.42 -39.97 -10.58
C ASN A 160 -41.49 -38.55 -11.17
N CYS A 161 -40.36 -37.84 -11.15
CA CYS A 161 -40.26 -36.47 -11.67
C CYS A 161 -40.53 -36.34 -13.17
N THR A 162 -40.35 -37.41 -13.96
CA THR A 162 -40.71 -37.40 -15.38
C THR A 162 -42.23 -37.28 -15.55
N ALA A 163 -43.01 -37.98 -14.72
CA ALA A 163 -44.47 -37.87 -14.71
C ALA A 163 -44.93 -36.46 -14.28
N VAL A 164 -44.25 -35.85 -13.30
CA VAL A 164 -44.54 -34.47 -12.85
C VAL A 164 -44.30 -33.46 -13.97
N ARG A 165 -43.17 -33.57 -14.70
CA ARG A 165 -42.85 -32.69 -15.83
C ARG A 165 -43.78 -32.92 -17.02
N ALA A 166 -44.14 -34.17 -17.33
CA ALA A 166 -45.09 -34.50 -18.38
C ALA A 166 -46.50 -33.93 -18.11
N ALA A 167 -46.88 -33.85 -16.83
CA ALA A 167 -48.10 -33.20 -16.39
C ALA A 167 -47.98 -31.66 -16.30
N GLY A 168 -46.80 -31.08 -16.56
CA GLY A 168 -46.54 -29.64 -16.47
C GLY A 168 -46.60 -29.09 -15.04
N ALA A 169 -46.48 -29.95 -14.02
CA ALA A 169 -46.63 -29.59 -12.61
C ALA A 169 -45.29 -29.31 -11.89
N ALA A 170 -44.17 -29.36 -12.62
CA ALA A 170 -42.84 -29.11 -12.05
C ALA A 170 -42.48 -27.61 -12.10
N PRO A 171 -41.83 -27.06 -11.06
CA PRO A 171 -41.48 -27.70 -9.78
C PRO A 171 -42.68 -27.81 -8.83
N ILE A 172 -42.80 -28.92 -8.11
CA ILE A 172 -43.91 -29.18 -7.17
C ILE A 172 -43.47 -28.99 -5.72
N ARG A 173 -44.24 -28.23 -4.93
CA ARG A 173 -43.83 -27.81 -3.57
C ARG A 173 -44.57 -28.56 -2.48
N THR A 174 -44.03 -28.52 -1.27
CA THR A 174 -44.70 -29.07 -0.08
C THR A 174 -46.07 -28.43 0.11
N GLY A 175 -47.12 -29.26 0.11
CA GLY A 175 -48.51 -28.83 0.20
C GLY A 175 -49.26 -28.84 -1.13
N ASP A 176 -48.54 -28.92 -2.26
CA ASP A 176 -49.16 -29.07 -3.57
C ASP A 176 -49.69 -30.51 -3.77
N PRO A 177 -50.81 -30.68 -4.49
CA PRO A 177 -51.36 -31.99 -4.79
C PRO A 177 -50.36 -32.83 -5.60
N GLY A 178 -49.93 -33.96 -5.05
CA GLY A 178 -48.95 -34.85 -5.67
C GLY A 178 -47.51 -34.68 -5.19
N TYR A 179 -47.25 -33.75 -4.27
CA TYR A 179 -45.97 -33.71 -3.59
C TYR A 179 -45.77 -34.97 -2.74
N SER A 180 -44.59 -35.58 -2.87
CA SER A 180 -44.17 -36.63 -1.94
C SER A 180 -42.67 -36.50 -1.66
N ARG A 181 -42.27 -36.84 -0.43
CA ARG A 181 -40.85 -36.84 -0.01
C ARG A 181 -39.95 -37.73 -0.87
N LYS A 182 -40.52 -38.65 -1.66
CA LYS A 182 -39.78 -39.52 -2.58
C LYS A 182 -39.35 -38.80 -3.87
N LEU A 183 -40.03 -37.71 -4.22
CA LEU A 183 -39.74 -36.89 -5.40
C LEU A 183 -38.75 -35.76 -5.09
N ASP A 184 -38.64 -35.40 -3.82
CA ASP A 184 -37.73 -34.41 -3.25
C ASP A 184 -36.44 -35.12 -2.78
N ARG A 185 -35.40 -35.11 -3.64
CA ARG A 185 -34.20 -35.94 -3.45
C ARG A 185 -33.29 -35.38 -2.36
N ASP A 186 -33.19 -34.07 -2.26
CA ASP A 186 -32.32 -33.31 -1.37
C ASP A 186 -33.05 -32.84 -0.10
N GLY A 187 -34.38 -32.79 -0.14
CA GLY A 187 -35.20 -32.69 1.05
C GLY A 187 -35.59 -31.27 1.41
N ASP A 188 -35.49 -30.32 0.49
CA ASP A 188 -35.65 -28.89 0.72
C ASP A 188 -37.12 -28.41 0.65
N GLY A 189 -38.03 -29.30 0.24
CA GLY A 189 -39.46 -29.02 0.10
C GLY A 189 -39.90 -28.63 -1.31
N ILE A 190 -39.00 -28.67 -2.30
CA ILE A 190 -39.25 -28.44 -3.73
C ILE A 190 -38.83 -29.69 -4.51
N ALA A 191 -39.81 -30.46 -5.00
CA ALA A 191 -39.53 -31.64 -5.79
C ALA A 191 -39.43 -31.34 -7.29
N CYS A 192 -38.57 -32.11 -7.96
CA CYS A 192 -38.45 -32.18 -9.42
C CYS A 192 -38.02 -30.88 -10.12
N GLU A 193 -37.08 -30.16 -9.52
CA GLU A 193 -36.24 -29.15 -10.19
C GLU A 193 -35.45 -29.70 -11.41
#